data_AF-A0A2I3RU23-F1
#
_entry.id   AF-A0A2I3RU23-F1
#
_cell.length_a   1.000
_cell.length_b   1.000
_cell.length_c   1.000
_cell.angle_alpha   90.00
_cell.angle_beta   90.00
_cell.angle_gamma   90.00
#
_symmetry.space_group_name_H-M   'P 1'
#
loop_
_entity.id
_entity.type
_entity.pdbx_description
1 polymer ?
#
loop_
_entity_poly.entity_id
_entity_poly.type
_entity_poly.pdbx_seq_one_letter_code
_entity_poly.pdbx_strand_id
1 'polypeptide(L)'
;MAIGKFLLGSLLLLSLQLGQGWGPDARGVPVADGEFSSERVAKAGGTWLGTHRPLARLRRAPSGPCQLWSLTLSVAELGLGYASEEKVIFRYCAGSCPRGAHTQHGLALARLQGQGRAHGGPCCRPTRYTDVAFLDDRHRWQRLPQLSAAACGCGG
;
A
#
# COMPACT_ATOMS: atom_id res chain seq x y z
N MET A 1 -10.25 56.12 -38.77
CA MET A 1 -9.80 54.77 -39.15
C MET A 1 -8.44 54.51 -38.53
N ALA A 2 -8.33 53.71 -37.46
CA ALA A 2 -7.08 53.04 -37.04
C ALA A 2 -7.34 52.06 -35.87
N ILE A 3 -8.36 51.20 -35.97
CA ILE A 3 -8.66 50.15 -34.96
C ILE A 3 -7.99 48.81 -35.38
N GLY A 4 -7.05 48.84 -36.32
CA GLY A 4 -6.53 47.66 -37.03
C GLY A 4 -5.15 47.18 -36.62
N LYS A 5 -4.53 47.69 -35.53
CA LYS A 5 -3.14 47.35 -35.17
C LYS A 5 -2.93 46.73 -33.79
N PHE A 6 -3.96 46.71 -32.93
CA PHE A 6 -3.87 46.07 -31.61
C PHE A 6 -4.22 44.57 -31.63
N LEU A 7 -4.97 44.11 -32.64
CA LEU A 7 -5.40 42.71 -32.72
C LEU A 7 -4.31 41.75 -33.24
N LEU A 8 -3.39 42.24 -34.09
CA LEU A 8 -2.27 41.43 -34.62
C LEU A 8 -1.19 41.17 -33.56
N GLY A 9 -0.90 42.15 -32.69
CA GLY A 9 0.05 41.96 -31.58
C GLY A 9 -0.47 40.98 -30.51
N SER A 10 -1.79 40.98 -30.27
CA SER A 10 -2.41 40.08 -29.29
C SER A 10 -2.53 38.64 -29.80
N LEU A 11 -2.69 38.40 -31.11
CA LEU A 11 -2.72 37.05 -31.68
C LEU A 11 -1.34 36.35 -31.64
N LEU A 12 -0.26 37.11 -31.82
CA LEU A 12 1.13 36.59 -31.77
C LEU A 12 1.58 36.17 -30.36
N LEU A 13 0.99 36.75 -29.30
CA LEU A 13 1.25 36.35 -27.92
C LEU A 13 0.46 35.10 -27.51
N LEU A 14 -0.74 34.88 -28.07
CA LEU A 14 -1.52 33.66 -27.79
C LEU A 14 -0.92 32.40 -28.45
N SER A 15 -0.24 32.53 -29.59
CA SER A 15 0.41 31.39 -30.26
C SER A 15 1.69 30.90 -29.53
N LEU A 16 2.36 31.74 -28.73
CA LEU A 16 3.48 31.31 -27.90
C LEU A 16 3.06 30.55 -26.63
N GLN A 17 1.81 30.66 -26.18
CA GLN A 17 1.29 29.97 -24.99
C GLN A 17 0.61 28.62 -25.32
N LEU A 18 0.32 28.33 -26.60
CA LEU A 18 -0.22 27.03 -27.05
C LEU A 18 0.84 26.08 -27.62
N GLY A 19 2.12 26.49 -27.65
CA GLY A 19 3.23 25.72 -28.22
C GLY A 19 3.99 24.79 -27.27
N GLN A 20 3.68 24.77 -25.97
CA GLN A 20 4.25 23.79 -25.03
C GLN A 20 3.31 22.60 -24.87
N GLY A 21 3.18 21.85 -25.96
CA GLY A 21 2.81 20.45 -25.92
C GLY A 21 3.90 19.68 -25.16
N TRP A 22 3.74 19.60 -23.83
CA TRP A 22 4.48 18.64 -23.02
C TRP A 22 3.70 17.34 -22.95
N GLY A 23 4.16 16.36 -23.70
CA GLY A 23 3.88 14.95 -23.48
C GLY A 23 4.86 14.11 -24.31
N PRO A 24 5.12 12.84 -23.98
CA PRO A 24 4.81 12.10 -22.76
C PRO A 24 6.07 11.41 -22.19
N ASP A 25 6.49 11.73 -20.97
CA ASP A 25 7.38 10.81 -20.24
C ASP A 25 6.52 9.69 -19.66
N ALA A 26 6.39 8.63 -20.45
CA ALA A 26 6.04 7.30 -19.98
C ALA A 26 7.11 6.85 -18.97
N ARG A 27 6.94 7.28 -17.71
CA ARG A 27 7.62 6.65 -16.59
C ARG A 27 7.03 5.26 -16.46
N GLY A 28 7.71 4.29 -17.06
CA GLY A 28 7.50 2.88 -16.81
C GLY A 28 7.42 2.66 -15.32
N VAL A 29 6.26 2.20 -14.87
CA VAL A 29 6.13 1.56 -13.57
C VAL A 29 7.09 0.37 -13.64
N PRO A 30 8.10 0.25 -12.76
CA PRO A 30 8.71 -1.05 -12.59
C PRO A 30 7.62 -1.91 -11.97
N VAL A 31 6.98 -2.73 -12.81
CA VAL A 31 6.38 -3.97 -12.36
C VAL A 31 7.56 -4.73 -11.77
N ALA A 32 7.71 -4.66 -10.46
CA ALA A 32 8.60 -5.53 -9.74
C ALA A 32 7.93 -6.91 -9.76
N ASP A 33 8.07 -7.61 -10.87
CA ASP A 33 7.94 -9.06 -10.90
C ASP A 33 9.08 -9.58 -10.03
N GLY A 34 8.77 -9.76 -8.75
CA GLY A 34 9.56 -10.59 -7.87
C GLY A 34 9.44 -12.01 -8.38
N GLU A 35 10.28 -12.38 -9.35
CA GLU A 35 10.48 -13.75 -9.81
C GLU A 35 11.04 -14.55 -8.63
N PHE A 36 10.13 -15.09 -7.82
CA PHE A 36 10.46 -15.97 -6.72
C PHE A 36 10.72 -17.34 -7.34
N SER A 37 12.00 -17.60 -7.66
CA SER A 37 12.47 -18.93 -8.06
C SER A 37 12.12 -19.93 -6.97
N SER A 38 11.01 -20.63 -7.21
CA SER A 38 10.50 -21.69 -6.37
C SER A 38 11.19 -22.99 -6.76
N GLU A 39 12.33 -23.27 -6.13
CA GLU A 39 12.83 -24.64 -6.10
C GLU A 39 13.56 -24.92 -4.78
N ARG A 40 12.82 -25.53 -3.86
CA ARG A 40 13.24 -26.76 -3.20
C ARG A 40 12.07 -27.38 -2.45
N VAL A 41 11.46 -28.38 -3.10
CA VAL A 41 10.65 -29.41 -2.45
C VAL A 41 11.55 -30.16 -1.48
N ALA A 42 11.25 -30.07 -0.19
CA ALA A 42 11.67 -31.05 0.80
C ALA A 42 10.46 -31.39 1.67
N LYS A 43 9.94 -32.59 1.40
CA LYS A 43 8.89 -33.29 2.13
C LYS A 43 9.34 -33.50 3.58
N ALA A 44 8.58 -32.98 4.55
CA ALA A 44 8.71 -33.38 5.95
C ALA A 44 7.36 -33.26 6.66
N GLY A 45 6.70 -34.40 6.86
CA GLY A 45 5.68 -34.54 7.88
C GLY A 45 6.34 -34.41 9.25
N GLY A 46 5.76 -33.59 10.13
CA GLY A 46 6.32 -33.35 11.45
C GLY A 46 5.36 -32.56 12.32
N THR A 47 5.02 -33.18 13.45
CA THR A 47 4.22 -32.69 14.57
C THR A 47 4.64 -31.27 15.01
N TRP A 48 3.66 -30.38 15.18
CA TRP A 48 3.87 -29.01 15.67
C TRP A 48 4.27 -29.00 17.14
N LEU A 49 5.54 -29.26 17.44
CA LEU A 49 6.16 -28.82 18.69
C LEU A 49 6.84 -27.47 18.44
N GLY A 50 6.35 -26.45 19.14
CA GLY A 50 6.81 -25.07 19.08
C GLY A 50 8.30 -24.94 19.37
N THR A 51 9.09 -24.92 18.31
CA THR A 51 10.47 -24.47 18.36
C THR A 51 10.45 -22.97 18.10
N HIS A 52 10.83 -22.20 19.13
CA HIS A 52 11.12 -20.77 19.01
C HIS A 52 12.23 -20.57 17.98
N ARG A 53 11.85 -20.45 16.70
CA ARG A 53 12.71 -19.82 15.70
C ARG A 53 13.05 -18.43 16.26
N PRO A 54 14.34 -18.03 16.31
CA PRO A 54 14.68 -16.65 16.60
C PRO A 54 13.88 -15.82 15.61
N LEU A 55 12.99 -14.94 16.11
CA LEU A 55 12.20 -14.03 15.29
C LEU A 55 13.17 -13.36 14.33
N ALA A 56 13.22 -13.86 13.09
CA ALA A 56 14.05 -13.31 12.04
C ALA A 56 13.72 -11.83 12.03
N ARG A 57 14.73 -11.01 12.38
CA ARG A 57 14.65 -9.55 12.57
C ARG A 57 13.43 -9.01 11.82
N LEU A 58 12.33 -8.74 12.54
CA LEU A 58 11.03 -8.39 11.95
C LEU A 58 11.31 -7.48 10.76
N ARG A 59 11.01 -7.97 9.54
CA ARG A 59 11.30 -7.20 8.34
C ARG A 59 10.68 -5.82 8.58
N ARG A 60 11.52 -4.77 8.53
CA ARG A 60 11.04 -3.40 8.75
C ARG A 60 9.84 -3.19 7.86
N ALA A 61 8.87 -2.43 8.37
CA ALA A 61 7.75 -1.97 7.56
C ALA A 61 8.29 -1.48 6.21
N PRO A 62 7.65 -1.86 5.09
CA PRO A 62 8.06 -1.40 3.76
C PRO A 62 8.37 0.10 3.78
N SER A 63 9.54 0.47 3.28
CA SER A 63 9.95 1.87 3.21
C SER A 63 9.02 2.63 2.25
N GLY A 64 8.42 3.72 2.71
CA GLY A 64 7.52 4.54 1.90
C GLY A 64 6.42 5.22 2.71
N PRO A 65 5.53 6.00 2.06
CA PRO A 65 4.35 6.55 2.69
C PRO A 65 3.35 5.43 3.06
N CYS A 66 2.43 5.73 3.98
CA CYS A 66 1.32 4.84 4.30
C CYS A 66 0.49 4.54 3.05
N GLN A 67 0.48 3.28 2.64
CA GLN A 67 -0.20 2.85 1.43
C GLN A 67 -0.71 1.41 1.54
N LEU A 68 -1.53 1.04 0.56
CA LEU A 68 -2.10 -0.29 0.42
C LEU A 68 -1.11 -1.20 -0.31
N TRP A 69 -0.81 -2.34 0.30
CA TRP A 69 0.05 -3.38 -0.23
C TRP A 69 -0.79 -4.60 -0.58
N SER A 70 -0.34 -5.39 -1.55
CA SER A 70 -1.01 -6.62 -1.98
C SER A 70 -0.03 -7.80 -1.94
N LEU A 71 -0.50 -8.95 -1.47
CA LEU A 71 0.22 -10.22 -1.48
C LEU A 71 -0.69 -11.26 -2.12
N THR A 72 -0.12 -12.11 -2.97
CA THR A 72 -0.79 -13.31 -3.47
C THR A 72 -0.27 -14.49 -2.67
N LEU A 73 -1.15 -15.12 -1.89
CA LEU A 73 -0.82 -16.27 -1.04
C LEU A 73 -1.94 -17.29 -1.07
N SER A 74 -1.66 -18.53 -0.67
CA SER A 74 -2.72 -19.54 -0.54
C SER A 74 -3.58 -19.25 0.67
N VAL A 75 -4.80 -19.76 0.65
CA VAL A 75 -5.71 -19.67 1.78
C VAL A 75 -5.10 -20.30 3.04
N ALA A 76 -4.37 -21.41 2.90
CA ALA A 76 -3.67 -22.05 4.02
C ALA A 76 -2.64 -21.13 4.68
N GLU A 77 -1.93 -20.30 3.90
CA GLU A 77 -0.92 -19.35 4.39
C GLU A 77 -1.54 -18.20 5.23
N LEU A 78 -2.85 -17.95 5.13
CA LEU A 78 -3.54 -16.99 6.01
C LEU A 78 -3.65 -17.48 7.46
N GLY A 79 -3.46 -18.77 7.72
CA GLY A 79 -3.47 -19.33 9.07
C GLY A 79 -4.84 -19.35 9.76
N LEU A 80 -5.93 -19.29 8.99
CA LEU A 80 -7.31 -19.24 9.50
C LEU A 80 -7.97 -20.63 9.64
N GLY A 81 -7.21 -21.71 9.45
CA GLY A 81 -7.69 -23.09 9.61
C GLY A 81 -8.46 -23.67 8.41
N TYR A 82 -8.49 -22.98 7.28
CA TYR A 82 -9.05 -23.49 6.04
C TYR A 82 -8.01 -24.31 5.26
N ALA A 83 -8.39 -25.52 4.86
CA ALA A 83 -7.63 -26.32 3.92
C ALA A 83 -8.05 -25.96 2.49
N SER A 84 -7.24 -25.15 1.81
CA SER A 84 -7.41 -24.83 0.39
C SER A 84 -6.08 -24.36 -0.21
N GLU A 85 -5.78 -24.89 -1.39
CA GLU A 85 -4.62 -24.50 -2.21
C GLU A 85 -4.93 -23.29 -3.11
N GLU A 86 -6.16 -22.77 -3.07
CA GLU A 86 -6.53 -21.59 -3.85
C GLU A 86 -5.70 -20.37 -3.43
N LYS A 87 -5.23 -19.61 -4.43
CA LYS A 87 -4.47 -18.38 -4.23
C LYS A 87 -5.42 -17.19 -4.20
N VAL A 88 -5.32 -16.38 -3.15
CA VAL A 88 -6.11 -15.16 -2.97
C VAL A 88 -5.21 -13.94 -2.86
N ILE A 89 -5.74 -12.77 -3.24
CA ILE A 89 -5.05 -11.49 -3.05
C ILE A 89 -5.44 -10.92 -1.68
N PHE A 90 -4.49 -10.96 -0.75
CA PHE A 90 -4.63 -10.30 0.54
C PHE A 90 -4.00 -8.91 0.49
N ARG A 91 -4.75 -7.90 0.91
CA ARG A 91 -4.27 -6.52 0.97
C ARG A 91 -4.13 -6.07 2.41
N TYR A 92 -3.07 -5.31 2.67
CA TYR A 92 -2.75 -4.81 4.00
C TYR A 92 -2.17 -3.40 3.95
N CYS A 93 -2.21 -2.69 5.08
CA CYS A 93 -1.69 -1.33 5.18
C CYS A 93 -0.32 -1.32 5.85
N ALA A 94 0.64 -0.66 5.22
CA ALA A 94 1.97 -0.45 5.79
C ALA A 94 2.65 0.79 5.19
N GLY A 95 3.65 1.29 5.91
CA GLY A 95 4.42 2.47 5.55
C GLY A 95 4.44 3.50 6.68
N SER A 96 5.07 4.64 6.40
CA SER A 96 5.25 5.73 7.34
C SER A 96 4.14 6.77 7.21
N CYS A 97 3.65 7.24 8.34
CA CYS A 97 2.75 8.38 8.40
C CYS A 97 3.51 9.67 8.73
N PRO A 98 3.19 10.80 8.07
CA PRO A 98 3.75 12.08 8.45
C PRO A 98 3.35 12.40 9.89
N ARG A 99 4.30 12.92 10.66
CA ARG A 99 4.02 13.43 12.01
C ARG A 99 3.14 14.67 11.84
N GLY A 100 1.85 14.53 12.14
CA GLY A 100 0.83 15.47 11.72
C GLY A 100 1.04 16.88 12.26
N ALA A 101 1.03 17.87 11.36
CA ALA A 101 0.99 19.30 11.70
C ALA A 101 -0.39 19.93 11.42
N HIS A 102 -1.40 19.11 11.11
CA HIS A 102 -2.70 19.57 10.59
C HIS A 102 -3.82 19.62 11.62
N THR A 103 -3.61 19.09 12.83
CA THR A 103 -4.53 19.20 13.97
C THR A 103 -3.82 19.82 15.16
N GLN A 104 -4.56 20.48 16.05
CA GLN A 104 -3.99 21.04 17.29
C GLN A 104 -3.30 19.96 18.13
N HIS A 105 -3.91 18.78 18.23
CA HIS A 105 -3.32 17.62 18.89
C HIS A 105 -2.00 17.19 18.23
N GLY A 106 -1.96 17.07 16.89
CA GLY A 106 -0.76 16.69 16.16
C GLY A 106 0.38 17.69 16.33
N LEU A 107 0.08 18.99 16.30
CA LEU A 107 1.06 20.05 16.56
C LEU A 107 1.64 19.99 17.98
N ALA A 108 0.76 19.82 18.99
CA ALA A 108 1.19 19.68 20.38
C ALA A 108 2.06 18.43 20.58
N LEU A 109 1.64 17.29 20.01
CA LEU A 109 2.38 16.04 20.07
C LEU A 109 3.75 16.16 19.39
N ALA A 110 3.83 16.75 18.20
CA ALA A 110 5.09 16.98 17.50
C ALA A 110 6.07 17.83 18.32
N ARG A 111 5.57 18.88 19.00
CA ARG A 111 6.39 19.69 19.93
C ARG A 111 6.91 18.86 21.10
N LEU A 112 6.04 18.07 21.75
CA LEU A 112 6.44 17.22 22.90
C LEU A 112 7.45 16.13 22.48
N GLN A 113 7.32 15.60 21.27
CA GLN A 113 8.29 14.65 20.70
C GLN A 113 9.65 15.30 20.43
N GLY A 114 9.67 16.53 19.90
CA GLY A 114 10.91 17.30 19.73
C GLY A 114 11.62 17.60 21.06
N GLN A 115 10.89 17.58 22.17
CA GLN A 115 11.43 17.71 23.54
C GLN A 115 11.80 16.37 24.18
N GLY A 116 11.57 15.24 23.51
CA GLY A 116 11.77 13.89 24.08
C GLY A 116 10.77 13.52 25.18
N ARG A 117 9.69 14.29 25.35
CA ARG A 117 8.67 14.08 26.39
C ARG A 117 7.52 13.17 25.97
N ALA A 118 7.42 12.92 24.66
CA ALA A 118 6.44 12.01 24.08
C ALA A 118 7.13 11.16 23.01
N HIS A 119 6.62 9.96 22.80
CA HIS A 119 7.10 9.00 21.81
C HIS A 119 5.93 8.47 20.99
N GLY A 120 6.24 7.80 19.88
CA GLY A 120 5.24 7.26 18.96
C GLY A 120 4.81 8.25 17.88
N GLY A 121 3.69 7.96 17.23
CA GLY A 121 3.17 8.75 16.12
C GLY A 121 1.97 8.06 15.48
N PRO A 122 1.34 8.70 14.48
CA PRO A 122 0.21 8.10 13.78
C PRO A 122 0.60 6.75 13.17
N CYS A 123 -0.31 5.78 13.30
CA CYS A 123 -0.14 4.46 12.69
C CYS A 123 -0.79 4.44 11.29
N CYS A 124 -0.17 3.72 10.36
CA CYS A 124 -0.83 3.37 9.10
C CYS A 124 -1.79 2.21 9.37
N ARG A 125 -3.10 2.44 9.24
CA ARG A 125 -4.13 1.43 9.50
C ARG A 125 -5.15 1.34 8.36
N PRO A 126 -5.83 0.20 8.18
CA PRO A 126 -6.96 0.12 7.27
C PRO A 126 -8.08 1.07 7.69
N THR A 127 -8.69 1.72 6.71
CA THR A 127 -9.89 2.57 6.89
C THR A 127 -11.14 1.95 6.28
N ARG A 128 -10.96 0.94 5.41
CA ARG A 128 -12.03 0.12 4.83
C ARG A 128 -11.53 -1.30 4.59
N TYR A 129 -12.46 -2.22 4.47
CA TYR A 129 -12.21 -3.64 4.24
C TYR A 129 -13.08 -4.18 3.09
N THR A 130 -12.62 -5.27 2.48
CA THR A 130 -13.33 -6.07 1.49
C THR A 130 -13.30 -7.53 1.88
N ASP A 131 -14.33 -8.26 1.45
CA ASP A 131 -14.46 -9.69 1.66
C ASP A 131 -13.50 -10.47 0.76
N VAL A 132 -13.12 -11.66 1.20
CA VAL A 132 -12.38 -12.64 0.40
C VAL A 132 -13.23 -13.89 0.28
N ALA A 133 -13.36 -14.42 -0.93
CA ALA A 133 -14.06 -15.67 -1.18
C ALA A 133 -13.15 -16.64 -1.94
N PHE A 134 -13.29 -17.93 -1.65
CA PHE A 134 -12.51 -19.01 -2.23
C PHE A 134 -13.28 -20.33 -2.11
N LEU A 135 -12.83 -21.35 -2.81
CA LEU A 135 -13.32 -22.72 -2.77
C LEU A 135 -12.45 -23.55 -1.82
N ASP A 136 -13.07 -24.24 -0.87
CA ASP A 136 -12.36 -25.18 0.01
C ASP A 136 -12.07 -26.54 -0.68
N ASP A 137 -11.25 -27.37 -0.03
CA ASP A 137 -10.93 -28.73 -0.47
C ASP A 137 -12.15 -29.66 -0.63
N ARG A 138 -13.28 -29.31 0.00
CA ARG A 138 -14.58 -30.00 -0.11
C ARG A 138 -15.45 -29.40 -1.21
N HIS A 139 -14.90 -28.56 -2.07
CA HIS A 139 -15.62 -27.88 -3.16
C HIS A 139 -16.78 -27.01 -2.67
N ARG A 140 -16.66 -26.40 -1.49
CA ARG A 140 -17.65 -25.46 -0.96
C ARG A 140 -17.10 -24.05 -1.00
N TRP A 141 -17.93 -23.11 -1.44
CA TRP A 141 -17.60 -21.70 -1.40
C TRP A 141 -17.56 -21.22 0.05
N GLN A 142 -16.43 -20.64 0.43
CA GLN A 142 -16.25 -19.94 1.68
C GLN A 142 -16.17 -18.43 1.41
N ARG A 143 -16.68 -17.64 2.36
CA ARG A 143 -16.58 -16.18 2.32
C ARG A 143 -16.11 -15.69 3.69
N LEU A 144 -15.05 -14.90 3.68
CA LEU A 144 -14.46 -14.26 4.84
C LEU A 144 -14.74 -12.77 4.78
N PRO A 145 -15.76 -12.27 5.52
CA PRO A 145 -16.11 -10.87 5.47
C PRO A 145 -15.03 -10.00 6.10
N GLN A 146 -14.80 -8.82 5.50
CA GLN A 146 -13.87 -7.80 5.98
C GLN A 146 -12.44 -8.29 6.28
N LEU A 147 -11.97 -9.32 5.56
CA LEU A 147 -10.63 -9.87 5.79
C LEU A 147 -9.52 -8.96 5.21
N SER A 148 -9.72 -8.44 4.00
CA SER A 148 -8.67 -7.77 3.22
C SER A 148 -8.83 -6.26 3.27
N ALA A 149 -7.74 -5.51 3.43
CA ALA A 149 -7.80 -4.05 3.46
C ALA A 149 -8.18 -3.47 2.09
N ALA A 150 -9.05 -2.46 2.08
CA ALA A 150 -9.52 -1.80 0.86
C ALA A 150 -9.05 -0.34 0.74
N ALA A 151 -8.63 0.26 1.86
CA ALA A 151 -8.05 1.59 1.90
C ALA A 151 -7.20 1.73 3.16
N CYS A 152 -6.20 2.61 3.10
CA CYS A 152 -5.31 2.91 4.21
C CYS A 152 -5.39 4.39 4.60
N GLY A 153 -5.12 4.67 5.87
CA GLY A 153 -5.06 6.03 6.39
C GLY A 153 -4.11 6.13 7.57
N CYS A 154 -3.66 7.36 7.82
CA CYS A 154 -2.87 7.70 9.00
C CYS A 154 -3.81 8.14 10.12
N GLY A 155 -3.82 7.39 11.22
CA GLY A 155 -4.68 7.66 12.36
C GLY A 155 -4.08 7.20 13.68
N GLY A 156 -4.58 7.78 14.77
CA GLY A 156 -4.19 7.53 16.16
C GLY A 156 -5.25 8.10 17.08
#